data_AF-A0A4S4GU46-F1
#
_entry.id   AF-A0A4S4GU46-F1
#
_cell.length_a   1.000
_cell.length_b   1.000
_cell.length_c   1.000
_cell.angle_alpha   90.00
_cell.angle_beta   90.00
_cell.angle_gamma   90.00
#
_symmetry.space_group_name_H-M   'P 1'
#
loop_
_entity.id
_entity.type
_entity.pdbx_description
1 polymer ?
#
loop_
_entity_poly.entity_id
_entity_poly.type
_entity_poly.pdbx_seq_one_letter_code
_entity_poly.pdbx_strand_id
1 'polypeptide(L)'
;MKSLKDYFRPLYRKTISLIHRGDNVKCNCCGSSYSKMRTLKSGATGVCWLCGSYPRTRGMKIILEKILRNIPKPAKMLHIAPEVQLRDWLRNYSGLTYIAGDKRTEGYTYPDYVTDMDIMSLPFEDNSFDVVMCSHVLEHVFDDIKAMSEFRRVLKPDGIAIIQVPYNSDQKITDEEKESEHLTPQQRKQRFGQFDHVKTYGLDFFDRMSNCNLPVTLIKMSKTDCDTYALFDWENFMVVNPLPILMENIE
;
A
#
# COMPACT_ATOMS: atom_id res chain seq x y z
N MET A 1 -15.80 -13.47 -16.08
CA MET A 1 -17.12 -13.64 -15.44
C MET A 1 -16.94 -13.75 -13.94
N LYS A 2 -17.67 -12.97 -13.14
CA LYS A 2 -17.68 -13.14 -11.67
C LYS A 2 -18.28 -14.51 -11.33
N SER A 3 -17.64 -15.25 -10.43
CA SER A 3 -18.13 -16.57 -10.02
C SER A 3 -19.41 -16.44 -9.16
N LEU A 4 -20.20 -17.50 -9.04
CA LEU A 4 -21.33 -17.54 -8.08
C LEU A 4 -20.88 -17.14 -6.66
N LYS A 5 -19.65 -17.53 -6.27
CA LYS A 5 -19.07 -17.15 -4.98
C LYS A 5 -18.90 -15.64 -4.85
N ASP A 6 -18.56 -14.92 -5.92
CA ASP A 6 -18.38 -13.47 -5.90
C ASP A 6 -19.71 -12.71 -5.71
N TYR A 7 -20.80 -13.28 -6.21
CA TYR A 7 -22.14 -12.70 -6.05
C TYR A 7 -22.64 -12.79 -4.59
N PHE A 8 -22.44 -13.94 -3.94
CA PHE A 8 -22.87 -14.14 -2.54
C PHE A 8 -21.86 -13.66 -1.51
N ARG A 9 -20.61 -13.35 -1.92
CA ARG A 9 -19.54 -12.92 -1.01
C ARG A 9 -19.92 -11.75 -0.09
N PRO A 10 -20.57 -10.67 -0.58
CA PRO A 10 -20.96 -9.55 0.27
C PRO A 10 -21.99 -9.95 1.34
N LEU A 11 -23.01 -10.73 0.96
CA LEU A 11 -24.05 -11.20 1.87
C LEU A 11 -23.48 -12.15 2.93
N TYR A 12 -22.62 -13.08 2.49
CA TYR A 12 -21.90 -13.97 3.40
C TYR A 12 -21.05 -13.19 4.40
N ARG A 13 -20.24 -12.22 3.93
CA ARG A 13 -19.40 -11.38 4.79
C ARG A 13 -20.23 -10.58 5.80
N LYS A 14 -21.35 -10.01 5.36
CA LYS A 14 -22.27 -9.29 6.26
C LYS A 14 -22.80 -10.21 7.35
N THR A 15 -23.27 -11.40 6.99
CA THR A 15 -23.84 -12.36 7.95
C THR A 15 -22.80 -12.87 8.94
N ILE A 16 -21.65 -13.36 8.45
CA ILE A 16 -20.59 -13.90 9.32
C ILE A 16 -20.00 -12.81 10.22
N SER A 17 -19.94 -11.55 9.76
CA SER A 17 -19.43 -10.44 10.57
C SER A 17 -20.25 -10.19 11.83
N LEU A 18 -21.57 -10.49 11.82
CA LEU A 18 -22.43 -10.36 12.99
C LEU A 18 -22.08 -11.37 14.09
N ILE A 19 -21.70 -12.58 13.69
CA ILE A 19 -21.35 -13.68 14.61
C ILE A 19 -20.07 -13.36 15.39
N HIS A 20 -19.14 -12.61 14.78
CA HIS A 20 -17.84 -12.29 15.37
C HIS A 20 -17.76 -10.91 16.02
N ARG A 21 -18.88 -10.19 16.17
CA ARG A 21 -18.92 -8.87 16.82
C ARG A 21 -18.36 -8.92 18.25
N GLY A 22 -17.72 -7.82 18.63
CA GLY A 22 -17.13 -7.59 19.95
C GLY A 22 -16.32 -6.30 19.95
N ASP A 23 -15.70 -5.95 21.07
CA ASP A 23 -15.07 -4.63 21.24
C ASP A 23 -13.54 -4.67 21.41
N ASN A 24 -12.92 -5.85 21.28
CA ASN A 24 -11.48 -6.03 21.48
C ASN A 24 -10.63 -5.40 20.36
N VAL A 25 -11.11 -5.48 19.12
CA VAL A 25 -10.38 -5.00 17.94
C VAL A 25 -11.30 -4.26 16.99
N LYS A 26 -10.78 -3.24 16.32
CA LYS A 26 -11.52 -2.33 15.43
C LYS A 26 -10.96 -2.36 14.01
N CYS A 27 -11.81 -2.04 13.05
CA CYS A 27 -11.43 -1.82 11.66
C CYS A 27 -11.73 -0.36 11.29
N ASN A 28 -10.72 0.51 11.31
CA ASN A 28 -10.84 1.90 10.88
C ASN A 28 -11.26 2.05 9.40
N CYS A 29 -11.08 1.04 8.56
CA CYS A 29 -11.56 1.08 7.18
C CYS A 29 -13.09 1.07 7.06
N CYS A 30 -13.82 0.31 7.89
CA CYS A 30 -15.29 0.16 7.79
C CYS A 30 -16.05 0.51 9.08
N GLY A 31 -15.36 0.91 10.14
CA GLY A 31 -15.94 1.28 11.44
C GLY A 31 -16.44 0.11 12.29
N SER A 32 -16.30 -1.13 11.84
CA SER A 32 -16.77 -2.31 12.59
C SER A 32 -15.77 -2.75 13.68
N SER A 33 -16.29 -3.36 14.74
CA SER A 33 -15.51 -3.95 15.84
C SER A 33 -15.81 -5.45 15.99
N TYR A 34 -14.81 -6.21 16.45
CA TYR A 34 -14.87 -7.66 16.62
C TYR A 34 -14.14 -8.11 17.90
N SER A 35 -14.45 -9.31 18.40
CA SER A 35 -13.66 -9.93 19.47
C SER A 35 -12.27 -10.37 18.98
N LYS A 36 -12.16 -10.74 17.70
CA LYS A 36 -10.90 -11.08 17.00
C LYS A 36 -11.08 -10.91 15.49
N MET A 37 -10.02 -10.56 14.78
CA MET A 37 -10.01 -10.55 13.31
C MET A 37 -9.91 -11.97 12.71
N ARG A 38 -10.29 -12.12 11.44
CA ARG A 38 -10.31 -13.40 10.74
C ARG A 38 -8.90 -13.87 10.34
N THR A 39 -8.69 -15.18 10.39
CA THR A 39 -7.60 -15.87 9.69
C THR A 39 -8.14 -16.55 8.43
N LEU A 40 -7.51 -16.29 7.29
CA LEU A 40 -7.86 -16.91 6.00
C LEU A 40 -7.24 -18.31 5.88
N LYS A 41 -7.79 -19.13 4.98
CA LYS A 41 -7.21 -20.45 4.64
C LYS A 41 -5.80 -20.35 4.07
N SER A 42 -5.42 -19.21 3.50
CA SER A 42 -4.07 -18.94 3.03
C SER A 42 -3.06 -18.70 4.15
N GLY A 43 -3.49 -18.67 5.42
CA GLY A 43 -2.67 -18.33 6.58
C GLY A 43 -2.66 -16.84 6.93
N ALA A 44 -3.15 -15.96 6.04
CA ALA A 44 -3.21 -14.53 6.33
C ALA A 44 -4.14 -14.23 7.53
N THR A 45 -3.59 -13.59 8.55
CA THR A 45 -4.27 -13.23 9.79
C THR A 45 -4.67 -11.75 9.79
N GLY A 46 -5.48 -11.34 10.77
CA GLY A 46 -5.82 -9.92 10.92
C GLY A 46 -6.78 -9.38 9.86
N VAL A 47 -7.51 -10.24 9.13
CA VAL A 47 -8.41 -9.78 8.06
C VAL A 47 -9.77 -9.39 8.63
N CYS A 48 -10.29 -8.23 8.25
CA CYS A 48 -11.63 -7.79 8.69
C CYS A 48 -12.74 -8.74 8.19
N TRP A 49 -13.70 -9.08 9.04
CA TRP A 49 -14.82 -9.96 8.70
C TRP A 49 -15.76 -9.35 7.65
N LEU A 50 -15.97 -8.04 7.70
CA LEU A 50 -16.89 -7.31 6.82
C LEU A 50 -16.20 -6.81 5.54
N CYS A 51 -15.33 -5.80 5.65
CA CYS A 51 -14.74 -5.17 4.46
C CYS A 51 -13.56 -5.96 3.89
N GLY A 52 -12.95 -6.85 4.67
CA GLY A 52 -11.79 -7.65 4.24
C GLY A 52 -10.48 -6.88 4.19
N SER A 53 -10.36 -5.72 4.84
CA SER A 53 -9.08 -5.02 4.99
C SER A 53 -8.04 -5.90 5.70
N TYR A 54 -6.79 -5.80 5.26
CA TYR A 54 -5.64 -6.42 5.93
C TYR A 54 -5.12 -5.50 7.06
N PRO A 55 -4.26 -6.01 7.97
CA PRO A 55 -3.49 -5.20 8.92
C PRO A 55 -2.85 -3.97 8.25
N ARG A 56 -2.04 -4.19 7.21
CA ARG A 56 -1.36 -3.12 6.48
C ARG A 56 -2.27 -2.03 5.93
N THR A 57 -3.42 -2.41 5.36
CA THR A 57 -4.40 -1.44 4.83
C THR A 57 -4.94 -0.53 5.94
N ARG A 58 -5.12 -1.07 7.15
CA ARG A 58 -5.59 -0.31 8.31
C ARG A 58 -4.50 0.60 8.87
N GLY A 59 -3.26 0.14 8.96
CA GLY A 59 -2.11 0.98 9.35
C GLY A 59 -1.86 2.10 8.34
N MET A 60 -1.90 1.79 7.05
CA MET A 60 -1.81 2.78 5.97
C MET A 60 -2.89 3.86 6.08
N LYS A 61 -4.13 3.46 6.42
CA LYS A 61 -5.21 4.41 6.66
C LYS A 61 -4.89 5.36 7.84
N ILE A 62 -4.30 4.88 8.94
CA ILE A 62 -3.92 5.73 10.07
C ILE A 62 -2.90 6.78 9.64
N ILE A 63 -1.87 6.37 8.90
CA ILE A 63 -0.82 7.28 8.41
C ILE A 63 -1.42 8.31 7.45
N LEU A 64 -2.21 7.87 6.47
CA LEU A 64 -2.88 8.76 5.54
C LEU A 64 -3.84 9.72 6.24
N GLU A 65 -4.57 9.29 7.27
CA GLU A 65 -5.44 10.17 8.05
C GLU A 65 -4.64 11.27 8.75
N LYS A 66 -3.49 10.92 9.35
CA LYS A 66 -2.59 11.90 9.97
C LYS A 66 -2.01 12.87 8.95
N ILE A 67 -1.56 12.38 7.80
CA ILE A 67 -1.04 13.22 6.70
C ILE A 67 -2.14 14.16 6.20
N LEU A 68 -3.27 13.61 5.76
CA LEU A 68 -4.31 14.37 5.07
C LEU A 68 -4.98 15.42 5.95
N ARG A 69 -5.01 15.23 7.28
CA ARG A 69 -5.50 16.24 8.24
C ARG A 69 -4.54 17.41 8.44
N ASN A 70 -3.25 17.21 8.18
CA ASN A 70 -2.19 18.16 8.53
C ASN A 70 -1.47 18.78 7.31
N ILE A 71 -1.87 18.44 6.09
CA ILE A 71 -1.40 19.13 4.87
C ILE A 71 -2.36 20.25 4.45
N PRO A 72 -1.86 21.30 3.77
CA PRO A 72 -2.70 22.35 3.18
C PRO A 72 -3.77 21.78 2.24
N LYS A 73 -4.92 22.46 2.16
CA LYS A 73 -6.04 22.12 1.26
C LYS A 73 -6.38 23.31 0.36
N PRO A 74 -6.82 23.08 -0.90
CA PRO A 74 -7.00 21.78 -1.53
C PRO A 74 -5.67 21.07 -1.81
N ALA A 75 -5.67 19.73 -1.71
CA ALA A 75 -4.50 18.90 -1.98
C ALA A 75 -4.77 17.94 -3.15
N LYS A 76 -3.73 17.48 -3.82
CA LYS A 76 -3.79 16.50 -4.90
C LYS A 76 -2.98 15.25 -4.55
N MET A 77 -3.59 14.08 -4.69
CA MET A 77 -2.97 12.79 -4.36
C MET A 77 -2.98 11.84 -5.55
N LEU A 78 -1.84 11.18 -5.80
CA LEU A 78 -1.71 10.04 -6.71
C LEU A 78 -1.67 8.75 -5.90
N HIS A 79 -2.51 7.78 -6.26
CA HIS A 79 -2.53 6.45 -5.65
C HIS A 79 -2.38 5.38 -6.73
N ILE A 80 -1.22 4.72 -6.72
CA ILE A 80 -0.85 3.65 -7.65
C ILE A 80 -1.33 2.31 -7.07
N ALA A 81 -1.90 1.45 -7.91
CA ALA A 81 -2.47 0.15 -7.57
C ALA A 81 -3.45 0.22 -6.37
N PRO A 82 -4.57 0.96 -6.52
CA PRO A 82 -5.36 1.43 -5.41
C PRO A 82 -6.11 0.31 -4.65
N GLU A 83 -5.78 0.12 -3.36
CA GLU A 83 -6.48 -0.82 -2.49
C GLU A 83 -7.93 -0.41 -2.27
N VAL A 84 -8.84 -1.39 -2.30
CA VAL A 84 -10.29 -1.18 -2.30
C VAL A 84 -10.75 -0.28 -1.16
N GLN A 85 -10.31 -0.55 0.08
CA GLN A 85 -10.80 0.20 1.23
C GLN A 85 -10.24 1.63 1.31
N LEU A 86 -9.02 1.85 0.81
CA LEU A 86 -8.39 3.17 0.82
C LEU A 86 -8.95 4.03 -0.29
N ARG A 87 -9.05 3.52 -1.52
CA ARG A 87 -9.59 4.27 -2.65
C ARG A 87 -11.04 4.70 -2.45
N ASP A 88 -11.88 3.84 -1.86
CA ASP A 88 -13.28 4.17 -1.61
C ASP A 88 -13.42 5.31 -0.58
N TRP A 89 -12.51 5.35 0.39
CA TRP A 89 -12.44 6.43 1.37
C TRP A 89 -11.85 7.72 0.77
N LEU A 90 -10.71 7.64 0.08
CA LEU A 90 -9.97 8.79 -0.45
C LEU A 90 -10.75 9.54 -1.53
N ARG A 91 -11.52 8.84 -2.38
CA ARG A 91 -12.41 9.45 -3.38
C ARG A 91 -13.46 10.36 -2.78
N ASN A 92 -13.83 10.12 -1.52
CA ASN A 92 -14.84 10.88 -0.80
C ASN A 92 -14.22 11.82 0.25
N TYR A 93 -12.90 11.98 0.26
CA TYR A 93 -12.21 12.83 1.23
C TYR A 93 -12.33 14.30 0.83
N SER A 94 -12.90 15.13 1.71
CA SER A 94 -13.11 16.55 1.43
C SER A 94 -11.79 17.30 1.23
N GLY A 95 -11.73 18.16 0.20
CA GLY A 95 -10.55 18.96 -0.13
C GLY A 95 -9.41 18.17 -0.77
N LEU A 96 -9.65 16.92 -1.21
CA LEU A 96 -8.66 16.09 -1.89
C LEU A 96 -9.06 15.84 -3.35
N THR A 97 -8.21 16.24 -4.29
CA THR A 97 -8.25 15.76 -5.67
C THR A 97 -7.52 14.41 -5.71
N TYR A 98 -8.29 13.33 -5.74
CA TYR A 98 -7.76 11.97 -5.73
C TYR A 98 -7.66 11.39 -7.15
N ILE A 99 -6.45 11.02 -7.56
CA ILE A 99 -6.16 10.35 -8.82
C ILE A 99 -5.66 8.95 -8.52
N ALA A 100 -6.27 7.96 -9.17
CA ALA A 100 -5.89 6.56 -9.04
C ALA A 100 -5.36 6.03 -10.38
N GLY A 101 -4.29 5.25 -10.31
CA GLY A 101 -3.64 4.68 -11.48
C GLY A 101 -3.20 3.24 -11.27
N ASP A 102 -3.22 2.44 -12.33
CA ASP A 102 -2.69 1.09 -12.32
C ASP A 102 -2.31 0.67 -13.75
N LYS A 103 -1.39 -0.27 -13.91
CA LYS A 103 -1.05 -0.83 -15.21
C LYS A 103 -2.05 -1.93 -15.55
N ARG A 104 -2.85 -1.74 -16.60
CA ARG A 104 -3.87 -2.71 -16.97
C ARG A 104 -3.24 -4.04 -17.36
N THR A 105 -3.66 -5.08 -16.65
CA THR A 105 -3.23 -6.45 -16.90
C THR A 105 -4.44 -7.31 -17.24
N GLU A 106 -4.29 -8.18 -18.25
CA GLU A 106 -5.35 -9.10 -18.63
C GLU A 106 -5.78 -10.00 -17.46
N GLY A 107 -7.08 -10.25 -17.33
CA GLY A 107 -7.65 -11.06 -16.25
C GLY A 107 -7.99 -10.29 -14.96
N TYR A 108 -7.58 -9.03 -14.84
CA TYR A 108 -7.96 -8.16 -13.72
C TYR A 108 -9.13 -7.25 -14.09
N THR A 109 -9.91 -6.86 -13.08
CA THR A 109 -11.01 -5.90 -13.22
C THR A 109 -10.66 -4.63 -12.47
N TYR A 110 -10.63 -3.52 -13.21
CA TYR A 110 -10.32 -2.20 -12.69
C TYR A 110 -11.60 -1.35 -12.69
N PRO A 111 -11.83 -0.52 -11.66
CA PRO A 111 -12.87 0.50 -11.72
C PRO A 111 -12.60 1.52 -12.83
N ASP A 112 -13.65 2.06 -13.46
CA ASP A 112 -13.52 2.96 -14.62
C ASP A 112 -12.71 4.24 -14.35
N TYR A 113 -12.67 4.69 -13.09
CA TYR A 113 -11.92 5.88 -12.67
C TYR A 113 -10.43 5.62 -12.41
N VAL A 114 -9.97 4.36 -12.49
CA VAL A 114 -8.56 4.01 -12.37
C VAL A 114 -7.93 4.13 -13.75
N THR A 115 -7.05 5.11 -13.90
CA THR A 115 -6.37 5.41 -15.16
C THR A 115 -5.33 4.33 -15.44
N ASP A 116 -5.27 3.88 -16.70
CA ASP A 116 -4.19 3.01 -17.15
C ASP A 116 -2.89 3.82 -17.24
N MET A 117 -1.88 3.48 -16.45
CA MET A 117 -0.61 4.17 -16.47
C MET A 117 0.56 3.24 -16.09
N ASP A 118 1.71 3.50 -16.72
CA ASP A 118 2.97 2.88 -16.34
C ASP A 118 3.72 3.80 -15.39
N ILE A 119 4.11 3.30 -14.22
CA ILE A 119 4.83 4.10 -13.22
C ILE A 119 6.25 4.47 -13.65
N MET A 120 6.81 3.82 -14.67
CA MET A 120 8.06 4.24 -15.30
C MET A 120 7.89 5.43 -16.26
N SER A 121 6.65 5.89 -16.51
CA SER A 121 6.35 7.03 -17.37
C SER A 121 4.96 7.59 -17.02
N LEU A 122 4.88 8.33 -15.92
CA LEU A 122 3.63 8.89 -15.41
C LEU A 122 3.12 10.05 -16.29
N PRO A 123 1.83 10.07 -16.69
CA PRO A 123 1.27 11.07 -17.58
C PRO A 123 0.89 12.36 -16.83
N PHE A 124 1.79 12.87 -16.00
CA PHE A 124 1.58 14.05 -15.18
C PHE A 124 2.79 14.98 -15.26
N GLU A 125 2.53 16.27 -15.09
CA GLU A 125 3.57 17.30 -14.99
C GLU A 125 4.39 17.16 -13.69
N ASP A 126 5.58 17.77 -13.72
CA ASP A 126 6.47 17.88 -12.58
C ASP A 126 5.79 18.59 -11.39
N ASN A 127 6.13 18.20 -10.16
CA ASN A 127 5.67 18.83 -8.92
C ASN A 127 4.15 19.02 -8.85
N SER A 128 3.38 18.05 -9.35
CA SER A 128 1.93 18.15 -9.49
C SER A 128 1.15 17.53 -8.33
N PHE A 129 1.79 16.73 -7.46
CA PHE A 129 1.14 16.04 -6.35
C PHE A 129 1.68 16.45 -4.97
N ASP A 130 0.77 16.65 -4.02
CA ASP A 130 1.09 16.84 -2.60
C ASP A 130 1.34 15.50 -1.91
N VAL A 131 0.69 14.44 -2.37
CA VAL A 131 0.85 13.08 -1.84
C VAL A 131 0.97 12.05 -2.97
N VAL A 132 1.95 11.17 -2.90
CA VAL A 132 2.07 9.99 -3.77
C VAL A 132 2.03 8.73 -2.91
N MET A 133 1.21 7.75 -3.26
CA MET A 133 1.18 6.46 -2.60
C MET A 133 1.37 5.34 -3.62
N CYS A 134 2.31 4.44 -3.34
CA CYS A 134 2.62 3.26 -4.13
C CYS A 134 2.93 2.11 -3.16
N SER A 135 2.17 1.02 -3.21
CA SER A 135 2.34 -0.08 -2.26
C SER A 135 2.32 -1.41 -2.97
N HIS A 136 3.38 -2.19 -2.80
CA HIS A 136 3.55 -3.52 -3.41
C HIS A 136 3.46 -3.51 -4.94
N VAL A 137 4.26 -2.64 -5.56
CA VAL A 137 4.32 -2.50 -7.03
C VAL A 137 5.77 -2.55 -7.54
N LEU A 138 6.71 -1.89 -6.85
CA LEU A 138 8.09 -1.78 -7.33
C LEU A 138 8.80 -3.14 -7.45
N GLU A 139 8.43 -4.14 -6.64
CA GLU A 139 8.94 -5.51 -6.71
C GLU A 139 8.59 -6.25 -8.01
N HIS A 140 7.67 -5.69 -8.80
CA HIS A 140 7.25 -6.18 -10.11
C HIS A 140 7.89 -5.41 -11.28
N VAL A 141 8.62 -4.32 -11.00
CA VAL A 141 9.20 -3.44 -12.03
C VAL A 141 10.65 -3.80 -12.23
N PHE A 142 11.08 -4.02 -13.47
CA PHE A 142 12.49 -4.25 -13.78
C PHE A 142 13.35 -3.01 -13.49
N ASP A 143 13.01 -1.86 -14.08
CA ASP A 143 13.67 -0.57 -13.84
C ASP A 143 12.92 0.24 -12.76
N ASP A 144 13.11 -0.15 -11.50
CA ASP A 144 12.52 0.54 -10.36
C ASP A 144 13.14 1.93 -10.13
N ILE A 145 14.41 2.14 -10.52
CA ILE A 145 15.06 3.46 -10.46
C ILE A 145 14.30 4.48 -11.31
N LYS A 146 13.89 4.10 -12.52
CA LYS A 146 13.07 4.95 -13.38
C LYS A 146 11.70 5.25 -12.77
N ALA A 147 11.04 4.25 -12.18
CA ALA A 147 9.78 4.47 -11.48
C ALA A 147 9.93 5.42 -10.26
N MET A 148 10.97 5.24 -9.46
CA MET A 148 11.28 6.13 -8.33
C MET A 148 11.60 7.56 -8.80
N SER A 149 12.30 7.70 -9.94
CA SER A 149 12.57 9.00 -10.56
C SER A 149 11.28 9.69 -11.00
N GLU A 150 10.33 8.96 -11.59
CA GLU A 150 9.00 9.48 -11.92
C GLU A 150 8.21 9.90 -10.67
N PHE A 151 8.27 9.12 -9.59
CA PHE A 151 7.65 9.49 -8.32
C PHE A 151 8.24 10.80 -7.80
N ARG A 152 9.57 10.95 -7.83
CA ARG A 152 10.21 12.20 -7.43
C ARG A 152 9.80 13.36 -8.32
N ARG A 153 9.74 13.15 -9.64
CA ARG A 153 9.39 14.17 -10.62
C ARG A 153 7.98 14.73 -10.37
N VAL A 154 7.00 13.86 -10.19
CA VAL A 154 5.60 14.28 -10.01
C VAL A 154 5.29 14.78 -8.60
N LEU A 155 6.07 14.38 -7.59
CA LEU A 155 5.94 14.85 -6.22
C LEU A 155 6.47 16.28 -6.08
N LYS A 156 5.69 17.16 -5.42
CA LYS A 156 6.16 18.51 -5.04
C LYS A 156 7.42 18.43 -4.15
N PRO A 157 8.24 19.48 -4.06
CA PRO A 157 9.45 19.48 -3.22
C PRO A 157 9.17 19.11 -1.75
N ASP A 158 8.09 19.66 -1.19
CA ASP A 158 7.61 19.36 0.18
C ASP A 158 6.48 18.31 0.20
N GLY A 159 6.25 17.64 -0.93
CA GLY A 159 5.24 16.58 -1.05
C GLY A 159 5.66 15.34 -0.27
N ILE A 160 4.66 14.55 0.14
CA ILE A 160 4.85 13.36 0.96
C ILE A 160 4.64 12.13 0.08
N ALA A 161 5.55 11.15 0.15
CA ALA A 161 5.33 9.86 -0.49
C ALA A 161 5.19 8.74 0.54
N ILE A 162 4.32 7.77 0.29
CA ILE A 162 4.27 6.51 1.03
C ILE A 162 4.55 5.38 0.05
N ILE A 163 5.72 4.74 0.17
CA ILE A 163 6.21 3.76 -0.79
C ILE A 163 6.53 2.45 -0.08
N GLN A 164 5.61 1.49 -0.14
CA GLN A 164 5.79 0.19 0.51
C GLN A 164 6.29 -0.85 -0.47
N VAL A 165 7.33 -1.58 -0.08
CA VAL A 165 7.84 -2.77 -0.76
C VAL A 165 8.09 -3.90 0.24
N PRO A 166 7.98 -5.17 -0.17
CA PRO A 166 8.50 -6.27 0.62
C PRO A 166 10.04 -6.20 0.59
N TYR A 167 10.66 -6.16 1.77
CA TYR A 167 12.11 -6.19 1.89
C TYR A 167 12.54 -7.22 2.95
N ASN A 168 13.71 -7.78 2.76
CA ASN A 168 14.35 -8.71 3.69
C ASN A 168 15.39 -7.96 4.52
N SER A 169 15.12 -7.76 5.81
CA SER A 169 16.01 -7.06 6.72
C SER A 169 17.34 -7.78 6.97
N ASP A 170 17.42 -9.08 6.69
CA ASP A 170 18.64 -9.88 6.85
C ASP A 170 19.53 -9.82 5.60
N GLN A 171 19.06 -9.17 4.53
CA GLN A 171 19.74 -9.09 3.25
C GLN A 171 20.22 -7.66 2.98
N LYS A 172 21.51 -7.49 2.73
CA LYS A 172 22.08 -6.16 2.48
C LYS A 172 21.75 -5.61 1.08
N ILE A 173 21.80 -6.47 0.07
CA ILE A 173 21.70 -6.09 -1.35
C ILE A 173 20.48 -6.76 -1.97
N THR A 174 19.73 -6.01 -2.77
CA THR A 174 18.54 -6.49 -3.46
C THR A 174 18.86 -7.66 -4.38
N ASP A 175 18.06 -8.73 -4.28
CA ASP A 175 18.11 -9.84 -5.22
C ASP A 175 17.11 -9.55 -6.34
N GLU A 176 17.58 -9.40 -7.58
CA GLU A 176 16.74 -9.06 -8.72
C GLU A 176 17.07 -9.89 -9.96
N GLU A 177 16.04 -10.12 -10.77
CA GLU A 177 16.13 -10.73 -12.09
C GLU A 177 16.70 -9.72 -13.07
N LYS A 178 17.77 -10.11 -13.76
CA LYS A 178 18.29 -9.37 -14.91
C LYS A 178 17.37 -9.62 -16.10
N GLU A 179 17.15 -8.61 -16.92
CA GLU A 179 16.31 -8.76 -18.13
C GLU A 179 16.73 -9.94 -19.01
N SER A 180 18.03 -10.28 -19.05
CA SER A 180 18.56 -11.40 -19.82
C SER A 180 18.24 -12.80 -19.25
N GLU A 181 17.78 -12.91 -18.00
CA GLU A 181 17.47 -14.20 -17.36
C GLU A 181 16.13 -14.79 -17.80
N HIS A 182 15.15 -13.93 -18.12
CA HIS A 182 13.79 -14.31 -18.57
C HIS A 182 13.18 -15.48 -17.77
N LEU A 183 13.11 -15.34 -16.44
CA LEU A 183 12.66 -16.42 -15.56
C LEU A 183 11.18 -16.75 -15.77
N THR A 184 10.84 -18.04 -15.72
CA THR A 184 9.45 -18.50 -15.72
C THR A 184 8.74 -18.09 -14.41
N PRO A 185 7.39 -18.01 -14.40
CA PRO A 185 6.64 -17.70 -13.17
C PRO A 185 6.92 -18.66 -12.00
N GLN A 186 7.22 -19.92 -12.29
CA GLN A 186 7.59 -20.90 -11.25
C GLN A 186 8.97 -20.60 -10.66
N GLN A 187 9.95 -20.23 -11.49
CA GLN A 187 11.28 -19.83 -11.04
C GLN A 187 11.22 -18.53 -10.22
N ARG A 188 10.43 -17.55 -10.65
CA ARG A 188 10.18 -16.31 -9.89
C ARG A 188 9.57 -16.59 -8.52
N LYS A 189 8.54 -17.45 -8.48
CA LYS A 189 7.94 -17.86 -7.20
C LYS A 189 8.94 -18.53 -6.26
N GLN A 190 9.85 -19.33 -6.79
CA GLN A 190 10.88 -19.99 -6.01
C GLN A 190 11.95 -19.03 -5.47
N ARG A 191 12.36 -18.04 -6.27
CA ARG A 191 13.42 -17.07 -5.91
C ARG A 191 12.89 -15.89 -5.07
N PHE A 192 11.78 -15.30 -5.50
CA PHE A 192 11.22 -14.06 -4.95
C PHE A 192 9.93 -14.25 -4.13
N GLY A 193 9.46 -15.49 -3.98
CA GLY A 193 8.27 -15.83 -3.18
C GLY A 193 6.92 -15.65 -3.89
N GLN A 194 6.89 -14.92 -5.01
CA GLN A 194 5.68 -14.72 -5.82
C GLN A 194 5.99 -14.87 -7.31
N PHE A 195 4.99 -15.30 -8.09
CA PHE A 195 5.18 -15.73 -9.49
C PHE A 195 5.50 -14.59 -10.47
N ASP A 196 5.22 -13.36 -10.06
CA ASP A 196 5.36 -12.13 -10.85
C ASP A 196 6.27 -11.10 -10.19
N HIS A 197 6.90 -11.44 -9.05
CA HIS A 197 8.00 -10.63 -8.52
C HIS A 197 9.22 -10.85 -9.39
N VAL A 198 9.94 -9.76 -9.66
CA VAL A 198 11.24 -9.79 -10.35
C VAL A 198 12.37 -9.41 -9.39
N LYS A 199 12.06 -9.07 -8.14
CA LYS A 199 13.04 -8.74 -7.11
C LYS A 199 12.50 -8.95 -5.70
N THR A 200 13.45 -9.14 -4.77
CA THR A 200 13.26 -9.06 -3.32
C THR A 200 14.24 -8.01 -2.79
N TYR A 201 13.72 -6.93 -2.22
CA TYR A 201 14.55 -5.83 -1.74
C TYR A 201 15.40 -6.21 -0.53
N GLY A 202 16.66 -5.77 -0.54
CA GLY A 202 17.53 -5.75 0.63
C GLY A 202 17.51 -4.38 1.31
N LEU A 203 18.42 -4.18 2.26
CA LEU A 203 18.60 -2.90 2.95
C LEU A 203 19.09 -1.77 2.01
N ASP A 204 19.72 -2.10 0.89
CA ASP A 204 20.09 -1.15 -0.17
C ASP A 204 18.90 -0.45 -0.83
N PHE A 205 17.66 -0.92 -0.61
CA PHE A 205 16.45 -0.21 -1.03
C PHE A 205 16.41 1.24 -0.52
N PHE A 206 16.81 1.47 0.73
CA PHE A 206 16.80 2.81 1.32
C PHE A 206 17.82 3.74 0.65
N ASP A 207 18.97 3.21 0.24
CA ASP A 207 19.97 3.94 -0.53
C ASP A 207 19.48 4.20 -1.97
N ARG A 208 18.86 3.21 -2.62
CA ARG A 208 18.23 3.38 -3.95
C ARG A 208 17.20 4.52 -3.95
N MET A 209 16.31 4.52 -2.96
CA MET A 209 15.32 5.57 -2.75
C MET A 209 15.98 6.93 -2.50
N SER A 210 16.97 6.99 -1.62
CA SER A 210 17.71 8.23 -1.31
C SER A 210 18.43 8.79 -2.53
N ASN A 211 19.03 7.94 -3.37
CA ASN A 211 19.69 8.33 -4.62
C ASN A 211 18.70 8.90 -5.66
N CYS A 212 17.41 8.56 -5.55
CA CYS A 212 16.34 9.16 -6.35
C CYS A 212 15.76 10.44 -5.71
N ASN A 213 16.43 11.01 -4.70
CA ASN A 213 15.96 12.13 -3.88
C ASN A 213 14.63 11.85 -3.16
N LEU A 214 14.42 10.60 -2.75
CA LEU A 214 13.26 10.14 -1.97
C LEU A 214 13.72 9.48 -0.66
N PRO A 215 14.39 10.20 0.26
CA PRO A 215 14.86 9.59 1.51
C PRO A 215 13.67 9.05 2.32
N VAL A 216 13.76 7.79 2.72
CA VAL A 216 12.69 7.08 3.42
C VAL A 216 12.91 7.12 4.92
N THR A 217 11.85 7.44 5.65
CA THR A 217 11.77 7.26 7.09
C THR A 217 10.82 6.10 7.40
N LEU A 218 11.25 5.20 8.28
CA LEU A 218 10.41 4.10 8.76
C LEU A 218 9.54 4.57 9.93
N ILE A 219 8.22 4.50 9.74
CA ILE A 219 7.22 4.81 10.75
C ILE A 219 6.67 3.50 11.31
N LYS A 220 6.77 3.33 12.62
CA LYS A 220 6.14 2.23 13.36
C LYS A 220 4.81 2.65 13.94
N MET A 221 3.88 1.70 14.03
CA MET A 221 2.61 1.93 14.71
C MET A 221 2.80 1.80 16.22
N SER A 222 2.08 2.64 16.97
CA SER A 222 2.08 2.55 18.42
C SER A 222 1.51 1.20 18.85
N LYS A 223 1.93 0.69 20.01
CA LYS A 223 1.36 -0.54 20.57
C LYS A 223 -0.16 -0.45 20.71
N THR A 224 -0.66 0.71 21.13
CA THR A 224 -2.10 1.00 21.21
C THR A 224 -2.80 0.87 19.87
N ASP A 225 -2.21 1.38 18.78
CA ASP A 225 -2.76 1.23 17.43
C ASP A 225 -2.71 -0.22 16.96
N CYS A 226 -1.62 -0.94 17.25
CA CYS A 226 -1.47 -2.35 16.93
C CYS A 226 -2.55 -3.20 17.62
N ASP A 227 -2.76 -2.99 18.92
CA ASP A 227 -3.76 -3.71 19.69
C ASP A 227 -5.18 -3.32 19.22
N THR A 228 -5.46 -2.02 19.10
CA THR A 228 -6.79 -1.50 18.72
C THR A 228 -7.18 -1.94 17.32
N TYR A 229 -6.27 -1.85 16.34
CA TYR A 229 -6.57 -2.11 14.94
C TYR A 229 -6.02 -3.44 14.45
N ALA A 230 -5.62 -4.34 15.35
CA ALA A 230 -5.03 -5.65 15.04
C ALA A 230 -3.98 -5.55 13.91
N LEU A 231 -3.01 -4.66 14.10
CA LEU A 231 -1.87 -4.46 13.19
C LEU A 231 -0.72 -5.37 13.61
N PHE A 232 0.31 -5.45 12.75
CA PHE A 232 1.56 -6.11 13.11
C PHE A 232 2.54 -5.07 13.66
N ASP A 233 3.11 -5.36 14.82
CA ASP A 233 4.07 -4.49 15.53
C ASP A 233 5.45 -4.43 14.85
N TRP A 234 5.77 -5.44 14.06
CA TRP A 234 6.99 -5.50 13.25
C TRP A 234 6.85 -4.81 11.89
N GLU A 235 5.64 -4.43 11.47
CA GLU A 235 5.43 -3.81 10.16
C GLU A 235 5.84 -2.33 10.19
N ASN A 236 6.77 -1.97 9.31
CA ASN A 236 7.20 -0.59 9.12
C ASN A 236 6.47 0.04 7.93
N PHE A 237 6.16 1.33 8.05
CA PHE A 237 5.62 2.14 6.97
C PHE A 237 6.65 3.15 6.50
N MET A 238 6.98 3.10 5.22
CA MET A 238 8.04 3.86 4.57
C MET A 238 7.45 5.16 4.05
N VAL A 239 7.86 6.28 4.66
CA VAL A 239 7.36 7.61 4.34
C VAL A 239 8.52 8.52 3.93
N VAL A 240 8.38 9.19 2.80
CA VAL A 240 9.28 10.25 2.33
C VAL A 240 8.71 11.59 2.79
N ASN A 241 9.58 12.46 3.31
CA ASN A 241 9.21 13.76 3.90
C ASN A 241 8.12 13.64 4.98
N PRO A 242 8.30 12.79 6.01
CA PRO A 242 7.28 12.59 7.03
C PRO A 242 6.98 13.89 7.78
N LEU A 243 5.70 14.14 8.06
CA LEU A 243 5.31 15.22 8.96
C LEU A 243 5.78 14.91 10.39
N PRO A 244 6.14 15.92 11.20
CA PRO A 244 6.57 15.72 12.60
C PRO A 244 5.59 14.88 13.43
N ILE A 245 4.28 15.02 13.23
CA ILE A 245 3.21 14.25 13.90
C ILE A 245 3.29 12.73 13.66
N LEU A 246 3.96 12.29 12.59
CA LEU A 246 4.22 10.86 12.34
C LEU A 246 5.41 10.34 13.16
N MET A 247 6.27 11.23 13.63
CA MET A 247 7.51 10.93 14.35
C MET A 247 7.31 10.94 15.88
N GLU A 248 6.21 11.54 16.38
CA GLU A 248 5.92 11.71 17.82
C GLU A 248 5.79 10.40 18.62
N ASN A 249 5.74 9.24 17.97
CA ASN A 249 5.63 7.91 18.62
C ASN A 249 6.72 6.94 18.17
N ILE A 250 7.83 7.44 17.61
CA ILE A 250 9.02 6.62 17.35
C ILE A 250 9.82 6.62 18.65
N GLU A 251 9.58 5.63 19.50
CA GLU A 251 10.49 5.28 20.61
C GLU A 251 11.87 4.85 20.07
#